data_AF-A0A921FRB9-F1
#
_entry.id   AF-A0A921FRB9-F1
#
_cell.length_a   1.000
_cell.length_b   1.000
_cell.length_c   1.000
_cell.angle_alpha   90.00
_cell.angle_beta   90.00
_cell.angle_gamma   90.00
#
_symmetry.space_group_name_H-M   'P 1'
#
loop_
_entity.id
_entity.type
_entity.pdbx_description
1 polymer ?
#
loop_
_entity_poly.entity_id
_entity_poly.type
_entity_poly.pdbx_seq_one_letter_code
_entity_poly.pdbx_strand_id
1 'polypeptide(L)'
;MTVIEIPVRWGDMDAYGHINNVQIVQLMEEARVMVFGIPSGTGHLDDTSPRPRINLLAGVEDGVMTLISEHTVKYRRQLPYRGTPIRVEVGVTKVKGASVEISYRFYDDDAVAVQATSTMVFVNQNTGMPVRLNEHQRAALANH
;
A
#
# COMPACT_ATOMS: atom_id res chain seq x y z
N MET A 1 0.99 -12.90 -0.24
CA MET A 1 1.84 -11.99 0.56
C MET A 1 3.15 -11.72 -0.18
N THR A 2 3.55 -10.47 -0.25
CA THR A 2 4.68 -9.94 -1.03
C THR A 2 5.61 -9.17 -0.09
N VAL A 3 6.89 -9.51 -0.10
CA VAL A 3 7.92 -8.81 0.69
C VAL A 3 8.54 -7.70 -0.17
N ILE A 4 8.63 -6.50 0.40
CA ILE A 4 9.30 -5.33 -0.17
C ILE A 4 10.20 -4.68 0.87
N GLU A 5 11.12 -3.84 0.41
CA GLU A 5 11.96 -3.00 1.25
C GLU A 5 11.68 -1.54 0.94
N ILE A 6 11.30 -0.76 1.95
CA ILE A 6 10.96 0.65 1.80
C ILE A 6 12.12 1.50 2.30
N PRO A 7 12.78 2.29 1.44
CA PRO A 7 13.77 3.26 1.89
C PRO A 7 13.14 4.28 2.83
N VAL A 8 13.76 4.52 3.98
CA VAL A 8 13.34 5.55 4.93
C VAL A 8 14.31 6.73 4.96
N ARG A 9 13.74 7.91 5.08
CA ARG A 9 14.45 9.19 5.18
C ARG A 9 14.69 9.52 6.64
N TRP A 10 15.73 10.30 6.91
CA TRP A 10 15.98 10.82 8.27
C TRP A 10 14.76 11.60 8.81
N GLY A 11 14.01 12.30 7.95
CA GLY A 11 12.80 13.02 8.36
C GLY A 11 11.60 12.13 8.69
N ASP A 12 11.69 10.80 8.48
CA ASP A 12 10.60 9.87 8.82
C ASP A 12 10.57 9.52 10.30
N MET A 13 11.66 9.74 11.03
CA MET A 13 11.72 9.58 12.49
C MET A 13 11.34 10.86 13.23
N ASP A 14 11.00 10.71 14.50
CA ASP A 14 10.84 11.83 15.42
C ASP A 14 12.01 11.93 16.42
N ALA A 15 11.89 12.85 17.39
CA ALA A 15 12.91 13.10 18.40
C ALA A 15 13.24 11.89 19.29
N TYR A 16 12.44 10.83 19.24
CA TYR A 16 12.68 9.58 19.99
C TYR A 16 13.49 8.54 19.20
N GLY A 17 13.90 8.86 17.97
CA GLY A 17 14.80 8.02 17.16
C GLY A 17 14.13 6.81 16.51
N HIS A 18 12.80 6.73 16.56
CA HIS A 18 12.00 5.74 15.84
C HIS A 18 11.15 6.41 14.76
N ILE A 19 10.74 5.64 13.77
CA ILE A 19 9.78 6.11 12.76
C ILE A 19 8.56 6.69 13.46
N ASN A 20 8.18 7.89 13.06
CA ASN A 20 7.03 8.56 13.64
C ASN A 20 5.76 7.77 13.33
N ASN A 21 4.81 7.74 14.28
CA ASN A 21 3.57 7.00 14.10
C ASN A 21 2.76 7.47 12.88
N VAL A 22 2.67 8.78 12.63
CA VAL A 22 1.97 9.31 11.43
C VAL A 22 2.66 8.85 10.15
N GLN A 23 3.99 8.77 10.17
CA GLN A 23 4.77 8.38 9.00
C GLN A 23 4.54 6.92 8.57
N ILE A 24 4.11 6.04 9.47
CA ILE A 24 3.69 4.69 9.07
C ILE A 24 2.60 4.72 8.00
N VAL A 25 1.65 5.65 8.08
CA VAL A 25 0.57 5.73 7.09
C VAL A 25 1.11 6.12 5.71
N GLN A 26 2.10 7.01 5.68
CA GLN A 26 2.81 7.37 4.45
C GLN A 26 3.62 6.18 3.90
N LEU A 27 4.28 5.41 4.76
CA LEU A 27 4.99 4.20 4.33
C LEU A 27 4.04 3.11 3.83
N MET A 28 2.82 3.02 4.36
CA MET A 28 1.77 2.14 3.81
C MET A 28 1.34 2.57 2.41
N GLU A 29 1.35 3.87 2.10
CA GLU A 29 1.10 4.38 0.74
C GLU A 29 2.20 3.99 -0.22
N GLU A 30 3.45 4.23 0.16
CA GLU A 30 4.63 3.83 -0.61
C GLU A 30 4.62 2.31 -0.87
N ALA A 31 4.26 1.52 0.15
CA ALA A 31 4.07 0.08 0.02
C ALA A 31 3.01 -0.30 -1.02
N ARG A 32 1.89 0.44 -1.09
CA ARG A 32 0.86 0.21 -2.12
C ARG A 32 1.39 0.52 -3.50
N VAL A 33 2.11 1.61 -3.69
CA VAL A 33 2.66 1.99 -4.99
C VAL A 33 3.66 0.94 -5.48
N MET A 34 4.58 0.49 -4.63
CA MET A 34 5.55 -0.55 -4.99
C MET A 34 4.93 -1.91 -5.34
N VAL A 35 3.85 -2.30 -4.64
CA VAL A 35 3.23 -3.61 -4.84
C VAL A 35 2.19 -3.58 -5.95
N PHE A 36 1.35 -2.56 -5.96
CA PHE A 36 0.15 -2.47 -6.80
C PHE A 36 0.28 -1.54 -8.00
N GLY A 37 1.34 -0.73 -8.03
CA GLY A 37 1.65 0.21 -9.11
C GLY A 37 1.24 1.63 -8.80
N ILE A 38 1.69 2.55 -9.65
CA ILE A 38 1.24 3.93 -9.61
C ILE A 38 -0.22 3.97 -10.12
N PRO A 39 -1.15 4.65 -9.43
CA PRO A 39 -2.52 4.81 -9.90
C PRO A 39 -2.59 5.43 -11.30
N SER A 40 -3.50 4.94 -12.14
CA SER A 40 -3.79 5.50 -13.46
C SER A 40 -3.98 7.02 -13.40
N GLY A 41 -3.38 7.74 -14.35
CA GLY A 41 -3.45 9.21 -14.42
C GLY A 41 -2.56 9.94 -13.41
N THR A 42 -1.72 9.24 -12.64
CA THR A 42 -0.74 9.84 -11.73
C THR A 42 0.68 9.41 -12.08
N GLY A 43 1.66 10.29 -11.86
CA GLY A 43 3.07 10.06 -12.22
C GLY A 43 3.33 10.03 -13.74
N HIS A 44 4.58 9.81 -14.11
CA HIS A 44 5.00 9.54 -15.48
C HIS A 44 5.76 8.22 -15.49
N LEU A 45 5.13 7.18 -16.02
CA LEU A 45 5.73 5.86 -16.16
C LEU A 45 6.35 5.75 -17.56
N ASP A 46 7.57 5.25 -17.61
CA ASP A 46 8.27 4.89 -18.84
C ASP A 46 8.75 3.42 -18.76
N ASP A 47 9.45 2.96 -19.79
CA ASP A 47 9.97 1.59 -19.86
C ASP A 47 11.01 1.26 -18.77
N THR A 48 11.53 2.27 -18.05
CA THR A 48 12.47 2.11 -16.95
C THR A 48 11.79 2.04 -15.58
N SER A 49 10.50 2.40 -15.53
CA SER A 49 9.74 2.45 -14.30
C SER A 49 9.50 1.04 -13.72
N PRO A 50 9.59 0.85 -12.39
CA PRO A 50 9.35 -0.45 -11.79
C PRO A 50 7.96 -0.97 -12.12
N ARG A 51 7.88 -2.21 -12.60
CA ARG A 51 6.58 -2.86 -12.82
C ARG A 51 5.98 -3.29 -11.48
N PRO A 52 4.67 -3.10 -11.29
CA PRO A 52 4.01 -3.58 -10.08
C PRO A 52 4.07 -5.09 -9.99
N ARG A 53 4.14 -5.60 -8.76
CA ARG A 53 4.08 -7.04 -8.50
C ARG A 53 2.68 -7.60 -8.69
N ILE A 54 1.65 -6.79 -8.47
CA ILE A 54 0.25 -7.11 -8.64
C ILE A 54 -0.39 -5.94 -9.40
N ASN A 55 -0.91 -6.17 -10.61
CA ASN A 55 -1.49 -5.08 -11.40
C ASN A 55 -2.90 -4.70 -10.93
N LEU A 56 -2.98 -3.90 -9.86
CA LEU A 56 -4.23 -3.49 -9.23
C LEU A 56 -4.53 -1.99 -9.39
N LEU A 57 -3.53 -1.12 -9.23
CA LEU A 57 -3.67 0.34 -9.34
C LEU A 57 -3.40 0.84 -10.76
N ALA A 58 -2.44 0.23 -11.45
CA ALA A 58 -2.16 0.51 -12.87
C ALA A 58 -3.21 -0.08 -13.82
N GLY A 59 -4.05 -1.02 -13.35
CA GLY A 59 -5.12 -1.66 -14.13
C GLY A 59 -6.49 -1.00 -13.95
N VAL A 60 -6.54 0.21 -13.41
CA VAL A 60 -7.77 0.96 -13.16
C VAL A 60 -8.15 1.73 -14.41
N GLU A 61 -9.43 1.63 -14.81
CA GLU A 61 -9.99 2.34 -15.96
C GLU A 61 -9.96 3.86 -15.77
N ASP A 62 -9.87 4.61 -16.88
CA ASP A 62 -9.92 6.06 -16.86
C ASP A 62 -11.19 6.56 -16.15
N GLY A 63 -11.03 7.57 -15.29
CA GLY A 63 -12.13 8.15 -14.51
C GLY A 63 -12.55 7.30 -13.30
N VAL A 64 -11.80 6.26 -12.93
CA VAL A 64 -11.95 5.56 -11.64
C VAL A 64 -10.85 6.00 -10.68
N MET A 65 -11.25 6.52 -9.51
CA MET A 65 -10.37 6.87 -8.40
C MET A 65 -10.24 5.68 -7.44
N THR A 66 -9.05 5.50 -6.88
CA THR A 66 -8.81 4.58 -5.77
C THR A 66 -8.66 5.37 -4.48
N LEU A 67 -9.58 5.19 -3.55
CA LEU A 67 -9.61 5.92 -2.28
C LEU A 67 -9.39 4.96 -1.12
N ILE A 68 -8.78 5.44 -0.04
CA ILE A 68 -8.75 4.71 1.22
C ILE A 68 -9.95 5.17 2.05
N SER A 69 -10.81 4.22 2.44
CA SER A 69 -11.92 4.50 3.35
C SER A 69 -11.55 4.28 4.82
N GLU A 70 -10.56 3.44 5.10
CA GLU A 70 -10.15 3.12 6.46
C GLU A 70 -8.67 2.69 6.52
N HIS A 71 -7.99 3.12 7.59
CA HIS A 71 -6.75 2.53 8.05
C HIS A 71 -6.93 2.03 9.50
N THR A 72 -6.41 0.85 9.79
CA THR A 72 -6.22 0.37 11.18
C THR A 72 -4.74 0.09 11.39
N VAL A 73 -4.14 0.67 12.43
CA VAL A 73 -2.71 0.51 12.73
C VAL A 73 -2.51 0.06 14.17
N LYS A 74 -1.73 -1.00 14.38
CA LYS A 74 -1.33 -1.53 15.68
C LYS A 74 0.19 -1.44 15.83
N TYR A 75 0.64 -0.53 16.68
CA TYR A 75 2.05 -0.39 17.06
C TYR A 75 2.36 -1.37 18.18
N ARG A 76 3.19 -2.39 17.90
CA ARG A 76 3.52 -3.47 18.85
C ARG A 76 4.86 -3.23 19.55
N ARG A 77 5.79 -2.59 18.86
CA ARG A 77 7.07 -2.11 19.37
C ARG A 77 7.53 -0.92 18.52
N GLN A 78 8.56 -0.23 19.00
CA GLN A 78 9.20 0.83 18.25
C GLN A 78 9.83 0.26 16.97
N LEU A 79 9.93 1.10 15.94
CA LEU A 79 10.60 0.79 14.69
C LEU A 79 11.75 1.79 14.54
N PRO A 80 12.99 1.44 14.97
CA PRO A 80 14.10 2.38 15.01
C PRO A 80 14.53 2.82 13.61
N TYR A 81 14.94 4.08 13.47
CA TYR A 81 15.63 4.52 12.26
C TYR A 81 17.08 4.05 12.27
N ARG A 82 17.47 3.25 11.27
CA ARG A 82 18.86 2.75 11.09
C ARG A 82 19.55 3.26 9.83
N GLY A 83 18.89 4.12 9.06
CA GLY A 83 19.35 4.52 7.72
C GLY A 83 19.32 3.38 6.69
N THR A 84 18.75 2.22 7.04
CA THR A 84 18.53 1.09 6.13
C THR A 84 17.05 0.97 5.78
N PRO A 85 16.70 0.40 4.62
CA PRO A 85 15.31 0.13 4.27
C PRO A 85 14.59 -0.72 5.32
N ILE A 86 13.28 -0.51 5.46
CA ILE A 86 12.42 -1.31 6.33
C ILE A 86 11.81 -2.44 5.51
N ARG A 87 11.93 -3.68 6.03
CA ARG A 87 11.25 -4.84 5.47
C ARG A 87 9.74 -4.75 5.77
N VAL A 88 8.94 -4.79 4.72
CA VAL A 88 7.47 -4.76 4.82
C VAL A 88 6.89 -5.94 4.06
N GLU A 89 6.00 -6.68 4.71
CA GLU A 89 5.13 -7.62 4.00
C GLU A 89 3.79 -6.97 3.72
N VAL A 90 3.34 -7.13 2.48
CA VAL A 90 2.07 -6.60 1.98
C VAL A 90 1.26 -7.73 1.38
N GLY A 91 -0.04 -7.77 1.63
CA GLY A 91 -0.91 -8.74 0.95
C GLY A 91 -2.36 -8.34 1.01
N VAL A 92 -3.20 -9.03 0.24
CA VAL A 92 -4.63 -8.77 0.18
C VAL A 92 -5.34 -9.80 1.05
N THR A 93 -6.05 -9.32 2.08
CA THR A 93 -6.73 -10.19 3.05
C THR A 93 -8.19 -10.42 2.69
N LYS A 94 -8.79 -9.50 1.92
CA LYS A 94 -10.19 -9.58 1.53
C LYS A 94 -10.44 -8.87 0.21
N VAL A 95 -11.22 -9.49 -0.66
CA VAL A 95 -11.71 -8.89 -1.91
C VAL A 95 -13.23 -8.86 -1.87
N LYS A 96 -13.82 -7.69 -2.06
CA LYS A 96 -15.28 -7.47 -2.15
C LYS A 96 -15.64 -6.98 -3.55
N GLY A 97 -16.91 -6.64 -3.76
CA GLY A 97 -17.42 -6.19 -5.06
C GLY A 97 -16.70 -4.96 -5.61
N ALA A 98 -16.45 -3.96 -4.76
CA ALA A 98 -15.90 -2.64 -5.11
C ALA A 98 -14.80 -2.17 -4.14
N SER A 99 -14.25 -3.10 -3.34
CA SER A 99 -13.21 -2.77 -2.37
C SER A 99 -12.28 -3.95 -2.08
N VAL A 100 -11.07 -3.63 -1.61
CA VAL A 100 -10.06 -4.59 -1.20
C VAL A 100 -9.49 -4.20 0.15
N GLU A 101 -9.22 -5.19 0.99
CA GLU A 101 -8.51 -5.01 2.26
C GLU A 101 -7.06 -5.44 2.05
N ILE A 102 -6.14 -4.51 2.35
CA ILE A 102 -4.70 -4.70 2.22
C ILE A 102 -4.13 -4.77 3.63
N SER A 103 -3.29 -5.77 3.89
CA SER A 103 -2.55 -5.93 5.14
C SER A 103 -1.09 -5.53 4.97
N TYR A 104 -0.51 -5.01 6.06
CA TYR A 104 0.88 -4.60 6.15
C TYR A 104 1.48 -5.16 7.44
N ARG A 105 2.70 -5.70 7.35
CA ARG A 105 3.55 -6.00 8.51
C ARG A 105 4.91 -5.36 8.31
N PHE A 106 5.24 -4.39 9.15
CA PHE A 106 6.55 -3.75 9.21
C PHE A 106 7.41 -4.52 10.20
N TYR A 107 8.64 -4.84 9.80
CA TYR A 107 9.55 -5.64 10.59
C TYR A 107 10.68 -4.80 11.17
N ASP A 108 11.00 -5.10 12.42
CA ASP A 108 12.25 -4.76 13.07
C ASP A 108 13.02 -6.07 13.26
N ASP A 109 14.10 -6.27 12.49
CA ASP A 109 14.73 -7.57 12.27
C ASP A 109 13.68 -8.63 11.90
N ASP A 110 13.55 -9.72 12.68
CA ASP A 110 12.57 -10.79 12.45
C ASP A 110 11.23 -10.59 13.16
N ALA A 111 11.06 -9.47 13.85
CA ALA A 111 9.95 -9.27 14.73
C ALA A 111 9.00 -8.18 14.16
N VAL A 112 7.70 -8.49 14.06
CA VAL A 112 6.68 -7.53 13.56
C VAL A 112 6.52 -6.34 14.50
N ALA A 113 6.98 -5.16 14.07
CA ALA A 113 6.93 -3.91 14.83
C ALA A 113 5.57 -3.21 14.71
N VAL A 114 5.05 -3.17 13.50
CA VAL A 114 3.75 -2.57 13.20
C VAL A 114 2.94 -3.51 12.34
N GLN A 115 1.67 -3.71 12.71
CA GLN A 115 0.71 -4.44 11.90
C GLN A 115 -0.42 -3.48 11.53
N ALA A 116 -0.73 -3.38 10.24
CA ALA A 116 -1.76 -2.46 9.77
C ALA A 116 -2.64 -3.09 8.69
N THR A 117 -3.80 -2.48 8.47
CA THR A 117 -4.67 -2.75 7.34
C THR A 117 -5.18 -1.45 6.72
N SER A 118 -5.48 -1.50 5.42
CA SER A 118 -6.17 -0.45 4.68
C SER A 118 -7.37 -1.04 3.95
N THR A 119 -8.52 -0.39 4.02
CA THR A 119 -9.64 -0.67 3.10
C THR A 119 -9.57 0.32 1.95
N MET A 120 -9.33 -0.18 0.75
CA MET A 120 -9.28 0.60 -0.49
C MET A 120 -10.56 0.38 -1.29
N VAL A 121 -11.18 1.45 -1.75
CA VAL A 121 -12.42 1.47 -2.52
C VAL A 121 -12.20 2.08 -3.90
N PHE A 122 -12.93 1.57 -4.89
CA PHE A 122 -12.86 2.05 -6.27
C PHE A 122 -14.11 2.89 -6.54
N VAL A 123 -13.94 4.11 -7.04
CA VAL A 123 -15.01 5.10 -7.12
C VAL A 123 -14.98 5.80 -8.47
N ASN A 124 -16.12 5.93 -9.14
CA ASN A 124 -16.21 6.70 -10.37
C ASN A 124 -16.05 8.19 -10.04
N GLN A 125 -15.09 8.85 -10.68
CA GLN A 125 -14.70 10.24 -10.42
C GLN A 125 -15.85 11.24 -10.61
N ASN A 126 -16.70 11.00 -11.61
CA ASN A 126 -17.76 11.94 -11.98
C ASN A 126 -18.99 11.82 -11.07
N THR A 127 -19.28 10.61 -10.60
CA THR A 127 -20.52 10.32 -9.84
C THR A 127 -20.28 10.14 -8.34
N GLY A 128 -19.04 9.89 -7.90
CA GLY A 128 -18.72 9.56 -6.52
C GLY A 128 -19.20 8.18 -6.08
N MET A 129 -19.72 7.36 -7.00
CA MET A 129 -20.30 6.05 -6.69
C MET A 129 -19.27 4.91 -6.76
N PRO A 130 -19.37 3.88 -5.90
CA PRO A 130 -18.48 2.73 -5.96
C PRO A 130 -18.56 1.99 -7.30
N VAL A 131 -17.41 1.64 -7.87
CA VAL A 131 -17.29 0.86 -9.10
C VAL A 131 -16.84 -0.55 -8.76
N ARG A 132 -17.48 -1.55 -9.37
CA ARG A 132 -17.09 -2.94 -9.17
C ARG A 132 -15.72 -3.20 -9.78
N LEU A 133 -14.93 -4.04 -9.12
CA LEU A 133 -13.68 -4.55 -9.69
C LEU A 133 -13.97 -5.23 -11.03
N ASN A 134 -13.17 -4.96 -12.06
CA ASN A 134 -13.30 -5.68 -13.33
C ASN A 134 -12.69 -7.10 -13.23
N GLU A 135 -12.89 -7.90 -14.28
CA GLU A 135 -12.40 -9.29 -14.30
C GLU A 135 -10.88 -9.36 -14.21
N HIS A 136 -10.17 -8.46 -14.89
CA HIS A 136 -8.71 -8.36 -14.85
C HIS A 136 -8.19 -8.10 -13.42
N GLN A 137 -8.79 -7.15 -12.71
CA GLN A 137 -8.45 -6.85 -11.32
C GLN A 137 -8.74 -8.02 -10.39
N ARG A 138 -9.90 -8.69 -10.55
CA ARG A 138 -10.21 -9.88 -9.75
C ARG A 138 -9.22 -11.01 -10.00
N ALA A 139 -8.85 -11.24 -11.27
CA ALA A 139 -7.86 -12.25 -11.64
C ALA A 139 -6.47 -11.93 -11.06
N ALA A 140 -6.05 -10.66 -11.11
CA ALA A 140 -4.79 -10.21 -10.51
C ALA A 140 -4.73 -10.39 -8.99
N LEU A 141 -5.89 -10.43 -8.31
CA LEU A 141 -6.00 -10.60 -6.86
C LEU A 141 -6.16 -12.07 -6.41
N ALA A 142 -6.50 -12.99 -7.32
CA ALA A 142 -6.91 -14.34 -6.96
C ALA A 142 -5.79 -15.20 -6.33
N ASN A 143 -4.52 -14.81 -6.49
CA ASN A 143 -3.36 -15.62 -6.12
C ASN A 143 -2.44 -14.95 -5.06
N HIS A 144 -2.86 -13.86 -4.40
CA HIS A 144 -1.95 -13.00 -3.60
C HIS A 144 -2.40 -12.68 -2.18
#